data_AF-A0A382WFW7-F1
#
_entry.id   AF-A0A382WFW7-F1
#
_cell.length_a   1.000
_cell.length_b   1.000
_cell.length_c   1.000
_cell.angle_alpha   90.00
_cell.angle_beta   90.00
_cell.angle_gamma   90.00
#
_symmetry.space_group_name_H-M   'P 1'
#
loop_
_entity.id
_entity.type
_entity.pdbx_description
1 polymer ?
#
loop_
_entity_poly.entity_id
_entity_poly.type
_entity_poly.pdbx_seq_one_letter_code
_entity_poly.pdbx_strand_id
1 'polypeptide(L)'
;LLWIVQPKNLADDVLYAIDQFIMAGGNAIIFVDPHAEVDSVSVEGMPQGMPPMGQGSNLPELFESWKIDFSSDEVVADAQLALQVSGMDRRPVRHYGIIGITEDLMSPDDIITAELNVVNLSTAGSLRKLEDSAIDFQPLLYSSTFSQTMAATQFSFLPDPSTLQTSFVPDDTQYVLAARISGTLKTAFPNGAPPDRNNNSAGLTKEHLSETIESSNLIIVADVDMLADHLWVQVQSFFGQQIANPFANNGAFVVNALENLSGNADLIGVRSRASYTR
;
A
#
# COMPACT_ATOMS: atom_id res chain seq x y z
N LEU A 1 7.84 -8.87 -11.82
CA LEU A 1 7.09 -8.32 -10.68
C LEU A 1 8.06 -7.59 -9.77
N LEU A 2 7.75 -6.35 -9.38
CA LEU A 2 8.47 -5.59 -8.37
C LEU A 2 7.60 -5.48 -7.11
N TRP A 3 8.22 -5.66 -5.94
CA TRP A 3 7.57 -5.46 -4.66
C TRP A 3 8.24 -4.28 -3.96
N ILE A 4 7.48 -3.22 -3.72
CA ILE A 4 7.94 -2.01 -3.04
C ILE A 4 7.23 -1.94 -1.69
N VAL A 5 8.00 -1.93 -0.60
CA VAL A 5 7.45 -1.87 0.77
C VAL A 5 8.11 -0.72 1.49
N GLN A 6 7.31 0.17 2.08
CA GLN A 6 7.76 1.29 2.88
C GLN A 6 8.83 2.16 2.19
N PRO A 7 8.57 2.68 0.97
CA PRO A 7 9.54 3.50 0.24
C PRO A 7 9.77 4.85 0.93
N LYS A 8 10.98 5.06 1.45
CA LYS A 8 11.38 6.30 2.13
C LYS A 8 12.66 6.86 1.52
N ASN A 9 12.66 8.16 1.23
CA ASN A 9 13.85 8.91 0.80
C ASN A 9 14.65 8.21 -0.33
N LEU A 10 13.95 7.64 -1.31
CA LEU A 10 14.59 6.97 -2.45
C LEU A 10 15.37 7.99 -3.27
N ALA A 11 16.58 7.61 -3.69
CA ALA A 11 17.38 8.43 -4.59
C ALA A 11 16.77 8.47 -6.00
N ASP A 12 16.96 9.57 -6.72
CA ASP A 12 16.36 9.82 -8.03
C ASP A 12 16.68 8.71 -9.05
N ASP A 13 17.86 8.11 -8.98
CA ASP A 13 18.28 6.98 -9.83
C ASP A 13 17.49 5.70 -9.55
N VAL A 14 17.15 5.45 -8.27
CA VAL A 14 16.27 4.34 -7.87
C VAL A 14 14.83 4.61 -8.32
N LEU A 15 14.33 5.84 -8.12
CA LEU A 15 12.99 6.23 -8.60
C LEU A 15 12.89 6.08 -10.13
N TYR A 16 13.91 6.51 -10.87
CA TYR A 16 14.00 6.33 -12.31
C TYR A 16 14.02 4.85 -12.72
N ALA A 17 14.77 4.00 -12.00
CA ALA A 17 14.81 2.58 -12.27
C ALA A 17 13.44 1.91 -12.03
N ILE A 18 12.71 2.31 -10.98
CA ILE A 18 11.35 1.86 -10.71
C ILE A 18 10.42 2.31 -11.84
N ASP A 19 10.43 3.60 -12.18
CA ASP A 19 9.63 4.17 -13.26
C ASP A 19 9.84 3.41 -14.57
N GLN A 20 11.09 3.25 -15.01
CA GLN A 20 11.40 2.58 -16.27
C GLN A 20 11.12 1.07 -16.24
N PHE A 21 11.16 0.43 -15.07
CA PHE A 21 10.69 -0.93 -14.91
C PHE A 21 9.18 -1.03 -15.20
N ILE A 22 8.38 -0.10 -14.67
CA ILE A 22 6.93 -0.03 -14.95
C ILE A 22 6.68 0.33 -16.42
N MET A 23 7.39 1.32 -16.97
CA MET A 23 7.25 1.72 -18.38
C MET A 23 7.54 0.54 -19.33
N ALA A 24 8.48 -0.34 -18.97
CA ALA A 24 8.81 -1.53 -19.74
C ALA A 24 7.80 -2.69 -19.59
N GLY A 25 6.61 -2.46 -19.02
CA GLY A 25 5.57 -3.47 -18.81
C GLY A 25 5.74 -4.27 -17.50
N GLY A 26 6.57 -3.78 -16.58
CA GLY A 26 6.73 -4.39 -15.27
C GLY A 26 5.50 -4.20 -14.38
N ASN A 27 5.02 -5.29 -13.78
CA ASN A 27 3.96 -5.24 -12.77
C ASN A 27 4.56 -4.94 -11.39
N ALA A 28 3.82 -4.23 -10.52
CA ALA A 28 4.25 -3.99 -9.15
C ALA A 28 3.13 -4.11 -8.12
N ILE A 29 3.51 -4.52 -6.91
CA ILE A 29 2.73 -4.29 -5.70
C ILE A 29 3.49 -3.32 -4.79
N ILE A 30 2.79 -2.28 -4.34
CA ILE A 30 3.37 -1.13 -3.64
C ILE A 30 2.62 -0.96 -2.32
N PHE A 31 3.37 -0.94 -1.22
CA PHE A 31 2.85 -0.64 0.11
C PHE A 31 3.44 0.70 0.56
N VAL A 32 2.56 1.68 0.70
CA VAL A 32 2.85 3.01 1.25
C VAL A 32 2.01 3.20 2.51
N ASP A 33 2.45 4.06 3.41
CA ASP A 33 1.85 4.14 4.73
C ASP A 33 1.99 5.56 5.30
N PRO A 34 0.94 6.19 5.86
CA PRO A 34 1.12 7.42 6.63
C PRO A 34 1.86 7.20 7.97
N HIS A 35 1.75 6.01 8.57
CA HIS A 35 2.33 5.68 9.87
C HIS A 35 2.57 4.17 10.03
N ALA A 36 3.65 3.63 9.46
CA ALA A 36 3.99 2.22 9.65
C ALA A 36 4.49 1.96 11.09
N GLU A 37 3.71 1.26 11.90
CA GLU A 37 4.05 0.86 13.26
C GLU A 37 5.23 -0.12 13.30
N VAL A 38 5.33 -1.01 12.31
CA VAL A 38 6.47 -1.95 12.20
C VAL A 38 7.80 -1.27 11.92
N ASP A 39 7.79 -0.01 11.46
CA ASP A 39 8.96 0.80 11.18
C ASP A 39 9.42 1.58 12.42
N SER A 40 9.35 0.93 13.58
CA SER A 40 9.79 1.47 14.87
C SER A 40 11.29 1.30 15.06
N VAL A 41 12.12 1.85 14.15
CA VAL A 41 13.57 1.87 14.37
C VAL A 41 13.88 2.93 15.42
N SER A 42 14.23 2.50 16.63
CA SER A 42 14.80 3.39 17.64
C SER A 42 16.16 3.90 17.15
N VAL A 43 16.23 5.17 16.74
CA VAL A 43 17.49 5.80 16.33
C VAL A 43 18.45 5.82 17.52
N GLU A 44 19.64 5.25 17.32
CA GLU A 44 20.69 5.20 18.34
C GLU A 44 21.06 6.64 18.76
N GLY A 45 20.88 6.97 20.04
CA GLY A 45 21.08 8.32 20.59
C GLY A 45 19.81 9.17 20.75
N MET A 46 18.63 8.69 20.35
CA MET A 46 17.38 9.37 20.69
C MET A 46 17.08 9.27 22.20
N PRO A 47 16.61 10.37 22.84
CA PRO A 47 16.17 10.34 24.24
C PRO A 47 15.07 9.28 24.45
N GLN A 48 15.17 8.50 25.53
CA GLN A 48 14.08 7.59 25.92
C GLN A 48 12.77 8.37 26.05
N GLY A 49 11.72 7.92 25.35
CA GLY A 49 10.38 8.50 25.39
C GLY A 49 10.01 9.42 24.21
N MET A 50 10.93 9.71 23.29
CA MET A 50 10.56 10.29 21.99
C MET A 50 9.97 9.21 21.08
N PRO A 51 8.82 9.45 20.42
CA PRO A 51 8.31 8.50 19.44
C PRO A 51 9.25 8.36 18.24
N PRO A 52 9.24 7.20 17.56
CA PRO A 52 9.90 7.05 16.27
C PRO A 52 9.42 8.15 15.31
N MET A 53 10.35 8.68 14.51
CA MET A 53 10.03 9.66 13.47
C MET A 53 10.27 9.04 12.09
N GLY A 54 9.51 9.49 11.08
CA GLY A 54 9.70 9.03 9.71
C GLY A 54 9.11 7.65 9.41
N GLN A 55 8.01 7.31 10.07
CA GLN A 55 7.22 6.10 9.82
C GLN A 55 6.30 6.22 8.59
N GLY A 56 6.14 7.42 8.05
CA GLY A 56 5.44 7.63 6.78
C GLY A 56 6.31 7.29 5.57
N SER A 57 5.70 6.73 4.53
CA SER A 57 6.30 6.42 3.23
C SER A 57 5.40 6.84 2.08
N ASN A 58 5.98 7.25 0.95
CA ASN A 58 5.24 7.71 -0.23
C ASN A 58 6.14 7.64 -1.48
N LEU A 59 5.54 7.75 -2.68
CA LEU A 59 6.20 7.88 -3.97
C LEU A 59 5.61 9.06 -4.76
N PRO A 60 5.72 10.30 -4.25
CA PRO A 60 4.95 11.44 -4.77
C PRO A 60 5.22 11.72 -6.25
N GLU A 61 6.47 11.66 -6.69
CA GLU A 61 6.85 11.92 -8.08
C GLU A 61 6.27 10.87 -9.05
N LEU A 62 6.26 9.60 -8.66
CA LEU A 62 5.66 8.53 -9.46
C LEU A 62 4.14 8.63 -9.46
N PHE A 63 3.52 8.78 -8.29
CA PHE A 63 2.07 8.84 -8.13
C PHE A 63 1.46 10.06 -8.84
N GLU A 64 2.11 11.23 -8.78
CA GLU A 64 1.67 12.42 -9.52
C GLU A 64 1.66 12.18 -11.04
N SER A 65 2.70 11.54 -11.58
CA SER A 65 2.76 11.20 -13.01
C SER A 65 1.71 10.15 -13.40
N TRP A 66 1.49 9.16 -12.53
CA TRP A 66 0.50 8.09 -12.72
C TRP A 66 -0.93 8.51 -12.37
N LYS A 67 -1.12 9.77 -11.96
CA LYS A 67 -2.42 10.37 -11.61
C LYS A 67 -3.13 9.70 -10.43
N ILE A 68 -2.35 9.37 -9.42
CA ILE A 68 -2.77 8.79 -8.14
C ILE A 68 -2.43 9.79 -7.05
N ASP A 69 -3.36 9.97 -6.13
CA ASP A 69 -3.19 10.82 -4.95
C ASP A 69 -3.13 9.94 -3.70
N PHE A 70 -2.12 10.22 -2.88
CA PHE A 70 -1.88 9.59 -1.59
C PHE A 70 -1.10 10.56 -0.71
N SER A 71 -1.58 10.78 0.51
CA SER A 71 -0.91 11.62 1.51
C SER A 71 -0.43 10.76 2.67
N SER A 72 0.83 10.91 3.06
CA SER A 72 1.36 10.29 4.28
C SER A 72 1.01 11.09 5.55
N ASP A 73 0.28 12.20 5.42
CA ASP A 73 -0.08 13.06 6.55
C ASP A 73 -1.45 12.70 7.16
N GLU A 74 -2.20 11.81 6.52
CA GLU A 74 -3.57 11.46 6.88
C GLU A 74 -3.78 9.94 7.02
N VAL A 75 -4.40 9.55 8.14
CA VAL A 75 -4.84 8.19 8.43
C VAL A 75 -6.36 8.15 8.36
N VAL A 76 -6.92 7.09 7.77
CA VAL A 76 -8.35 6.80 7.80
C VAL A 76 -8.69 6.20 9.16
N ALA A 77 -9.52 6.93 9.91
CA ALA A 77 -10.13 6.43 11.14
C ALA A 77 -11.55 5.94 10.83
N ASP A 78 -11.88 4.71 11.23
CA ASP A 78 -13.20 4.11 11.00
C ASP A 78 -13.78 3.54 12.29
N ALA A 79 -14.88 4.13 12.75
CA ALA A 79 -15.51 3.74 14.00
C ALA A 79 -16.39 2.49 13.87
N GLN A 80 -16.88 2.16 12.67
CA GLN A 80 -17.66 0.94 12.43
C GLN A 80 -16.73 -0.28 12.47
N LEU A 81 -15.59 -0.21 11.79
CA LEU A 81 -14.64 -1.31 11.58
C LEU A 81 -13.57 -1.43 12.67
N ALA A 82 -13.52 -0.48 13.62
CA ALA A 82 -12.53 -0.45 14.69
C ALA A 82 -12.42 -1.76 15.47
N LEU A 83 -11.21 -2.33 15.50
CA LEU A 83 -10.87 -3.49 16.30
C LEU A 83 -10.64 -3.10 17.77
N GLN A 84 -10.74 -4.09 18.64
CA GLN A 84 -10.42 -3.92 20.06
C GLN A 84 -8.95 -4.21 20.31
N VAL A 85 -8.27 -3.26 20.95
CA VAL A 85 -6.89 -3.42 21.44
C VAL A 85 -6.86 -3.32 22.96
N SER A 86 -5.75 -3.75 23.56
CA SER A 86 -5.54 -3.57 25.00
C SER A 86 -5.09 -2.14 25.28
N GLY A 87 -5.89 -1.38 26.03
CA GLY A 87 -5.49 -0.07 26.54
C GLY A 87 -4.39 -0.18 27.60
N MET A 88 -3.88 0.97 28.05
CA MET A 88 -2.78 1.03 29.03
C MET A 88 -3.12 0.38 30.39
N ASP A 89 -4.40 0.35 30.76
CA ASP A 89 -4.92 -0.34 31.95
C ASP A 89 -5.36 -1.79 31.68
N ARG A 90 -5.02 -2.34 30.50
CA ARG A 90 -5.40 -3.65 29.96
C ARG A 90 -6.90 -3.82 29.71
N ARG A 91 -7.68 -2.75 29.73
CA ARG A 91 -9.08 -2.83 29.31
C ARG A 91 -9.18 -2.77 27.78
N PRO A 92 -10.10 -3.54 27.17
CA PRO A 92 -10.36 -3.42 25.74
C PRO A 92 -10.83 -2.00 25.38
N VAL A 93 -10.21 -1.40 24.37
CA VAL A 93 -10.59 -0.11 23.78
C VAL A 93 -10.70 -0.26 22.27
N ARG A 94 -11.69 0.37 21.65
CA ARG A 94 -11.79 0.40 20.17
C ARG A 94 -10.78 1.40 19.63
N HIS A 95 -9.89 0.94 18.77
CA HIS A 95 -8.87 1.76 18.12
C HIS A 95 -9.34 2.13 16.72
N TYR A 96 -9.71 3.39 16.48
CA TYR A 96 -10.33 3.77 15.20
C TYR A 96 -9.36 3.72 14.02
N GLY A 97 -8.04 3.70 14.26
CA GLY A 97 -7.04 3.46 13.22
C GLY A 97 -6.69 2.00 12.97
N ILE A 98 -7.17 1.04 13.80
CA ILE A 98 -6.92 -0.39 13.56
C ILE A 98 -8.27 -1.00 13.17
N ILE A 99 -8.38 -1.38 11.90
CA ILE A 99 -9.68 -1.67 11.28
C ILE A 99 -9.68 -3.05 10.65
N GLY A 100 -10.79 -3.77 10.82
CA GLY A 100 -11.02 -5.05 10.15
C GLY A 100 -12.00 -4.88 9.00
N ILE A 101 -11.50 -4.85 7.78
CA ILE A 101 -12.30 -4.73 6.57
C ILE A 101 -13.01 -6.06 6.33
N THR A 102 -14.34 -6.04 6.26
CA THR A 102 -15.18 -7.22 6.01
C THR A 102 -15.49 -7.38 4.52
N GLU A 103 -15.93 -8.57 4.11
CA GLU A 103 -16.22 -8.94 2.71
C GLU A 103 -17.06 -7.90 1.93
N ASP A 104 -18.06 -7.29 2.58
CA ASP A 104 -18.95 -6.28 1.98
C ASP A 104 -18.26 -4.94 1.64
N LEU A 105 -17.07 -4.72 2.20
CA LEU A 105 -16.20 -3.57 1.95
C LEU A 105 -14.95 -3.96 1.14
N MET A 106 -14.98 -5.13 0.51
CA MET A 106 -13.99 -5.56 -0.47
C MET A 106 -14.62 -5.59 -1.87
N SER A 107 -13.78 -5.47 -2.89
CA SER A 107 -14.24 -5.53 -4.27
C SER A 107 -14.76 -6.92 -4.62
N PRO A 108 -16.03 -7.08 -5.06
CA PRO A 108 -16.53 -8.37 -5.54
C PRO A 108 -16.06 -8.68 -6.97
N ASP A 109 -15.50 -7.68 -7.66
CA ASP A 109 -15.15 -7.74 -9.07
C ASP A 109 -13.66 -8.07 -9.31
N ASP A 110 -12.86 -8.19 -8.25
CA ASP A 110 -11.45 -8.56 -8.33
C ASP A 110 -11.20 -9.95 -7.71
N ILE A 111 -10.46 -10.79 -8.43
CA ILE A 111 -10.10 -12.13 -7.98
C ILE A 111 -9.21 -12.13 -6.73
N ILE A 112 -8.50 -11.03 -6.46
CA ILE A 112 -7.59 -10.93 -5.30
C ILE A 112 -8.37 -10.93 -3.99
N THR A 113 -9.54 -10.30 -4.00
CA THR A 113 -10.44 -10.17 -2.85
C THR A 113 -11.48 -11.29 -2.79
N ALA A 114 -11.50 -12.19 -3.78
CA ALA A 114 -12.38 -13.35 -3.77
C ALA A 114 -12.08 -14.24 -2.55
N GLU A 115 -13.16 -14.67 -1.87
CA GLU A 115 -13.13 -15.58 -0.71
C GLU A 115 -12.35 -15.05 0.52
N LEU A 116 -12.03 -13.75 0.56
CA LEU A 116 -11.51 -13.11 1.77
C LEU A 116 -12.69 -12.73 2.68
N ASN A 117 -12.57 -13.04 3.97
CA ASN A 117 -13.60 -12.72 4.96
C ASN A 117 -13.26 -11.43 5.71
N VAL A 118 -12.00 -11.30 6.14
CA VAL A 118 -11.52 -10.13 6.89
C VAL A 118 -10.07 -9.80 6.53
N VAL A 119 -9.78 -8.53 6.26
CA VAL A 119 -8.41 -8.00 6.11
C VAL A 119 -8.22 -6.91 7.16
N ASN A 120 -7.19 -7.04 7.99
CA ASN A 120 -6.91 -6.07 9.04
C ASN A 120 -5.85 -5.08 8.58
N LEU A 121 -6.08 -3.79 8.82
CA LEU A 121 -5.12 -2.73 8.53
C LEU A 121 -4.84 -1.94 9.82
N SER A 122 -3.62 -1.41 9.95
CA SER A 122 -3.28 -0.45 11.00
C SER A 122 -2.90 0.88 10.39
N THR A 123 -3.50 1.96 10.90
CA THR A 123 -3.19 3.34 10.53
C THR A 123 -3.15 3.58 9.02
N ALA A 124 -4.02 2.91 8.26
CA ALA A 124 -4.05 2.99 6.81
C ALA A 124 -4.34 4.41 6.31
N GLY A 125 -3.69 4.82 5.22
CA GLY A 125 -4.02 6.02 4.46
C GLY A 125 -5.16 5.79 3.47
N SER A 126 -5.37 6.74 2.55
CA SER A 126 -6.33 6.59 1.47
C SER A 126 -5.74 6.95 0.10
N LEU A 127 -6.22 6.25 -0.92
CA LEU A 127 -5.84 6.42 -2.32
C LEU A 127 -6.96 7.09 -3.09
N ARG A 128 -6.63 8.00 -4.01
CA ARG A 128 -7.60 8.59 -4.94
C ARG A 128 -7.04 8.64 -6.35
N LYS A 129 -7.93 8.57 -7.34
CA LYS A 129 -7.60 8.89 -8.73
C LYS A 129 -7.70 10.40 -8.92
N LEU A 130 -6.67 11.02 -9.47
CA LEU A 130 -6.74 12.45 -9.84
C LEU A 130 -7.72 12.68 -11.00
N GLU A 131 -8.32 13.87 -11.03
CA GLU A 131 -9.23 14.29 -12.12
C GLU A 131 -8.55 14.20 -13.49
N ASP A 132 -9.35 14.01 -14.55
CA ASP A 132 -8.91 13.86 -15.94
C ASP A 132 -7.92 12.72 -16.23
N SER A 133 -7.76 11.79 -15.29
CA SER A 133 -6.92 10.61 -15.49
C SER A 133 -7.60 9.55 -16.37
N ALA A 134 -6.86 9.07 -17.37
CA ALA A 134 -7.29 7.98 -18.25
C ALA A 134 -7.01 6.59 -17.66
N ILE A 135 -6.38 6.49 -16.48
CA ILE A 135 -6.11 5.21 -15.84
C ILE A 135 -7.42 4.55 -15.40
N ASP A 136 -7.47 3.24 -15.43
CA ASP A 136 -8.47 2.48 -14.71
C ASP A 136 -8.02 2.35 -13.25
N PHE A 137 -8.91 2.74 -12.33
CA PHE A 137 -8.67 2.74 -10.89
C PHE A 137 -9.79 1.92 -10.27
N GLN A 138 -9.49 0.66 -9.95
CA GLN A 138 -10.43 -0.27 -9.35
C GLN A 138 -10.07 -0.42 -7.88
N PRO A 139 -10.86 0.14 -6.95
CA PRO A 139 -10.61 -0.07 -5.54
C PRO A 139 -10.78 -1.56 -5.17
N LEU A 140 -9.98 -2.01 -4.20
CA LEU A 140 -9.97 -3.37 -3.69
C LEU A 140 -10.50 -3.46 -2.26
N LEU A 141 -10.11 -2.51 -1.41
CA LEU A 141 -10.51 -2.42 -0.01
C LEU A 141 -11.05 -1.01 0.27
N TYR A 142 -12.18 -0.94 0.97
CA TYR A 142 -12.84 0.31 1.33
C TYR A 142 -12.98 0.44 2.85
N SER A 143 -13.00 1.68 3.34
CA SER A 143 -13.59 1.97 4.66
C SER A 143 -15.11 1.80 4.62
N SER A 144 -15.76 1.90 5.77
CA SER A 144 -17.19 2.18 5.85
C SER A 144 -17.45 3.66 5.54
N THR A 145 -18.72 4.10 5.55
CA THR A 145 -19.05 5.54 5.52
C THR A 145 -18.99 6.18 6.91
N PHE A 146 -18.80 5.39 7.97
CA PHE A 146 -18.65 5.88 9.34
C PHE A 146 -17.15 6.05 9.66
N SER A 147 -16.49 6.81 8.80
CA SER A 147 -15.05 7.09 8.80
C SER A 147 -14.76 8.58 8.58
N GLN A 148 -13.52 8.99 8.87
CA GLN A 148 -12.95 10.31 8.53
C GLN A 148 -11.43 10.17 8.33
N THR A 149 -10.78 11.15 7.71
CA THR A 149 -9.32 11.29 7.83
C THR A 149 -8.92 12.03 9.11
N MET A 150 -7.80 11.63 9.70
CA MET A 150 -7.19 12.25 10.87
C MET A 150 -5.69 12.43 10.62
N ALA A 151 -5.09 13.47 11.20
CA ALA A 151 -3.66 13.71 11.02
C ALA A 151 -2.83 12.52 11.56
N ALA A 152 -1.89 12.00 10.77
CA ALA A 152 -1.03 10.87 11.12
C ALA A 152 -0.26 11.11 12.44
N THR A 153 0.09 12.37 12.72
CA THR A 153 0.75 12.77 13.98
C THR A 153 -0.06 12.45 15.23
N GLN A 154 -1.39 12.35 15.15
CA GLN A 154 -2.23 11.93 16.27
C GLN A 154 -2.00 10.46 16.66
N PHE A 155 -1.65 9.62 15.69
CA PHE A 155 -1.37 8.19 15.90
C PHE A 155 0.06 7.96 16.42
N SER A 156 1.02 8.78 15.99
CA SER A 156 2.40 8.71 16.50
C SER A 156 2.52 9.06 18.00
N PHE A 157 1.58 9.84 18.53
CA PHE A 157 1.53 10.26 19.93
C PHE A 157 0.23 9.83 20.61
N LEU A 158 -0.11 8.53 20.51
CA LEU A 158 -1.38 7.99 21.00
C LEU A 158 -1.22 7.06 22.23
N PRO A 159 -1.02 7.60 23.45
CA PRO A 159 -0.94 6.77 24.66
C PRO A 159 -2.29 6.16 25.06
N ASP A 160 -3.40 6.79 24.68
CA ASP A 160 -4.76 6.32 24.94
C ASP A 160 -5.60 6.39 23.65
N PRO A 161 -5.93 5.23 23.04
CA PRO A 161 -6.75 5.17 21.83
C PRO A 161 -8.16 5.74 21.97
N SER A 162 -8.70 5.83 23.19
CA SER A 162 -10.04 6.40 23.41
C SER A 162 -10.10 7.88 23.02
N THR A 163 -8.97 8.57 22.98
CA THR A 163 -8.89 9.98 22.56
C THR A 163 -9.26 10.18 21.09
N LEU A 164 -9.04 9.18 20.22
CA LEU A 164 -9.47 9.23 18.81
C LEU A 164 -10.97 9.44 18.66
N GLN A 165 -11.76 8.99 19.65
CA GLN A 165 -13.22 9.08 19.64
C GLN A 165 -13.72 10.50 19.95
N THR A 166 -12.90 11.33 20.59
CA THR A 166 -13.33 12.64 21.12
C THR A 166 -13.52 13.67 20.00
N SER A 167 -12.70 13.63 18.97
CA SER A 167 -12.74 14.50 17.79
C SER A 167 -13.31 13.81 16.55
N PHE A 168 -13.90 12.63 16.71
CA PHE A 168 -14.41 11.85 15.60
C PHE A 168 -15.75 12.37 15.10
N VAL A 169 -15.78 12.81 13.85
CA VAL A 169 -16.99 13.22 13.13
C VAL A 169 -16.95 12.56 11.75
N PRO A 170 -17.70 11.47 11.53
CA PRO A 170 -17.71 10.81 10.24
C PRO A 170 -18.15 11.80 9.15
N ASP A 171 -17.53 11.72 7.98
CA ASP A 171 -17.76 12.63 6.86
C ASP A 171 -18.59 12.00 5.73
N ASP A 172 -19.20 10.83 5.99
CA ASP A 172 -19.95 10.01 5.04
C ASP A 172 -19.15 9.62 3.78
N THR A 173 -17.83 9.78 3.79
CA THR A 173 -16.95 9.40 2.69
C THR A 173 -16.49 7.95 2.85
N GLN A 174 -16.57 7.20 1.74
CA GLN A 174 -15.97 5.88 1.66
C GLN A 174 -14.56 5.99 1.09
N TYR A 175 -13.54 5.76 1.92
CA TYR A 175 -12.14 5.87 1.55
C TYR A 175 -11.63 4.58 0.90
N VAL A 176 -10.77 4.71 -0.11
CA VAL A 176 -10.11 3.58 -0.76
C VAL A 176 -8.78 3.31 -0.08
N LEU A 177 -8.63 2.11 0.48
CA LEU A 177 -7.47 1.70 1.29
C LEU A 177 -6.47 0.87 0.47
N ALA A 178 -6.95 0.21 -0.59
CA ALA A 178 -6.14 -0.46 -1.58
C ALA A 178 -6.82 -0.37 -2.95
N ALA A 179 -6.05 -0.30 -4.03
CA ALA A 179 -6.57 -0.22 -5.39
C ALA A 179 -5.68 -0.95 -6.40
N ARG A 180 -6.31 -1.52 -7.43
CA ARG A 180 -5.66 -1.92 -8.67
C ARG A 180 -5.66 -0.75 -9.64
N ILE A 181 -4.51 -0.53 -10.26
CA ILE A 181 -4.31 0.50 -11.28
C ILE A 181 -3.94 -0.18 -12.59
N SER A 182 -4.66 0.15 -13.66
CA SER A 182 -4.31 -0.28 -15.00
C SER A 182 -4.50 0.81 -16.05
N GLY A 183 -3.96 0.59 -17.25
CA GLY A 183 -4.00 1.56 -18.35
C GLY A 183 -2.61 2.00 -18.81
N THR A 184 -2.54 3.07 -19.61
CA THR A 184 -1.27 3.64 -20.07
C THR A 184 -0.79 4.67 -19.06
N LEU A 185 0.38 4.45 -18.47
CA LEU A 185 1.02 5.40 -17.57
C LEU A 185 2.09 6.20 -18.31
N LYS A 186 2.32 7.44 -17.87
CA LYS A 186 3.43 8.28 -18.35
C LYS A 186 4.59 8.21 -17.38
N THR A 187 5.81 8.39 -17.91
CA THR A 187 7.01 8.45 -17.08
C THR A 187 6.95 9.66 -16.14
N ALA A 188 7.45 9.48 -14.91
CA ALA A 188 7.75 10.58 -14.01
C ALA A 188 8.97 11.43 -14.47
N PHE A 189 9.76 10.92 -15.41
CA PHE A 189 11.03 11.49 -15.84
C PHE A 189 11.00 11.92 -17.32
N PRO A 190 10.20 12.93 -17.72
CA PRO A 190 10.02 13.31 -19.13
C PRO A 190 11.31 13.80 -19.81
N ASN A 191 12.33 14.14 -19.03
CA ASN A 191 13.63 14.57 -19.51
C ASN A 191 14.67 13.43 -19.57
N GLY A 192 14.25 12.18 -19.36
CA GLY A 192 15.12 11.02 -19.27
C GLY A 192 15.77 10.84 -17.90
N ALA A 193 16.79 9.99 -17.85
CA ALA A 193 17.48 9.63 -16.62
C ALA A 193 17.99 10.87 -15.85
N PRO A 194 17.82 10.91 -14.51
CA PRO A 194 18.44 11.94 -13.68
C PRO A 194 19.96 12.01 -13.89
N PRO A 195 20.59 13.18 -13.73
CA PRO A 195 22.03 13.31 -13.83
C PRO A 195 22.73 12.37 -12.84
N ASP A 196 23.60 11.50 -13.35
CA ASP A 196 24.26 10.46 -12.56
C ASP A 196 25.08 11.10 -11.41
N ARG A 197 24.71 10.82 -10.16
CA ARG A 197 25.46 11.28 -8.99
C ARG A 197 26.78 10.52 -8.78
N ASN A 198 26.94 9.32 -9.36
CA ASN A 198 28.00 8.38 -9.03
C ASN A 198 28.64 7.64 -10.23
N ASN A 199 28.38 8.02 -11.47
CA ASN A 199 28.98 7.43 -12.68
C ASN A 199 28.85 5.89 -12.73
N ASN A 200 27.80 5.33 -12.13
CA ASN A 200 27.61 3.89 -11.96
C ASN A 200 26.23 3.41 -12.42
N SER A 201 25.61 4.11 -13.37
CA SER A 201 24.42 3.64 -14.08
C SER A 201 24.75 2.55 -15.10
N ALA A 202 25.43 1.48 -14.68
CA ALA A 202 25.86 0.37 -15.54
C ALA A 202 24.72 -0.58 -15.95
N GLY A 203 23.45 -0.15 -15.91
CA GLY A 203 22.28 -1.04 -16.07
C GLY A 203 21.16 -0.56 -16.98
N LEU A 204 21.05 0.73 -17.31
CA LEU A 204 19.97 1.26 -18.15
C LEU A 204 20.51 1.68 -19.51
N THR A 205 21.00 0.70 -20.27
CA THR A 205 21.29 0.84 -21.72
C THR A 205 20.03 0.75 -22.59
N LYS A 206 18.84 0.64 -21.96
CA LYS A 206 17.56 0.67 -22.67
C LYS A 206 17.19 2.11 -23.01
N GLU A 207 16.61 2.28 -24.19
CA GLU A 207 15.99 3.53 -24.63
C GLU A 207 14.97 3.98 -23.59
N HIS A 208 15.03 5.26 -23.22
CA HIS A 208 14.09 5.86 -22.26
C HIS A 208 12.66 5.75 -22.79
N LEU A 209 11.76 5.25 -21.96
CA LEU A 209 10.35 5.09 -22.27
C LEU A 209 9.55 6.24 -21.64
N SER A 210 8.81 6.97 -22.48
CA SER A 210 7.97 8.10 -22.06
C SER A 210 6.59 7.67 -21.55
N GLU A 211 6.17 6.47 -21.89
CA GLU A 211 4.94 5.83 -21.44
C GLU A 211 5.08 4.31 -21.42
N THR A 212 4.12 3.63 -20.79
CA THR A 212 4.13 2.17 -20.70
C THR A 212 3.94 1.52 -22.07
N ILE A 213 4.81 0.56 -22.42
CA ILE A 213 4.73 -0.18 -23.71
C ILE A 213 3.50 -1.09 -23.80
N GLU A 214 2.95 -1.44 -22.65
CA GLU A 214 1.75 -2.27 -22.48
C GLU A 214 0.88 -1.63 -21.37
N SER A 215 -0.34 -2.13 -21.18
CA SER A 215 -1.16 -1.66 -20.06
C SER A 215 -0.50 -2.04 -18.74
N SER A 216 -0.30 -1.06 -17.85
CA SER A 216 0.25 -1.31 -16.51
C SER A 216 -0.69 -2.19 -15.70
N ASN A 217 -0.14 -2.94 -14.76
CA ASN A 217 -0.92 -3.63 -13.73
C ASN A 217 -0.22 -3.45 -12.39
N LEU A 218 -0.72 -2.51 -11.60
CA LEU A 218 -0.20 -2.17 -10.28
C LEU A 218 -1.24 -2.46 -9.22
N ILE A 219 -0.78 -2.86 -8.04
CA ILE A 219 -1.61 -2.89 -6.83
C ILE A 219 -0.94 -1.98 -5.82
N ILE A 220 -1.70 -1.05 -5.27
CA ILE A 220 -1.23 -0.15 -4.24
C ILE A 220 -2.07 -0.39 -2.99
N VAL A 221 -1.40 -0.56 -1.86
CA VAL A 221 -2.03 -0.64 -0.54
C VAL A 221 -1.49 0.48 0.33
N ALA A 222 -2.40 1.20 0.98
CA ALA A 222 -2.12 2.34 1.82
C ALA A 222 -1.82 1.95 3.29
N ASP A 223 -1.27 0.76 3.51
CA ASP A 223 -0.85 0.26 4.81
C ASP A 223 0.29 -0.76 4.63
N VAL A 224 1.41 -0.56 5.30
CA VAL A 224 2.53 -1.51 5.36
C VAL A 224 2.32 -2.51 6.49
N ASP A 225 1.67 -2.12 7.58
CA ASP A 225 1.46 -2.96 8.75
C ASP A 225 0.59 -4.17 8.45
N MET A 226 -0.24 -4.14 7.38
CA MET A 226 -0.98 -5.31 6.91
C MET A 226 -0.10 -6.56 6.66
N LEU A 227 1.20 -6.37 6.42
CA LEU A 227 2.18 -7.44 6.23
C LEU A 227 2.66 -8.06 7.56
N ALA A 228 2.40 -7.39 8.68
CA ALA A 228 2.90 -7.78 9.98
C ALA A 228 2.05 -8.89 10.62
N ASP A 229 2.71 -9.94 11.12
CA ASP A 229 2.04 -11.13 11.67
C ASP A 229 0.96 -10.79 12.70
N HIS A 230 1.20 -9.80 13.57
CA HIS A 230 0.29 -9.43 14.64
C HIS A 230 -1.10 -8.96 14.17
N LEU A 231 -1.26 -8.59 12.89
CA LEU A 231 -2.55 -8.23 12.31
C LEU A 231 -3.32 -9.43 11.75
N TRP A 232 -2.70 -10.59 11.51
CA TRP A 232 -3.40 -11.66 10.78
C TRP A 232 -3.06 -13.10 11.15
N VAL A 233 -1.95 -13.35 11.85
CA VAL A 233 -1.52 -14.71 12.20
C VAL A 233 -0.88 -14.78 13.58
N GLN A 234 -1.28 -15.78 14.35
CA GLN A 234 -0.60 -16.14 15.58
C GLN A 234 0.35 -17.31 15.33
N VAL A 235 1.65 -17.08 15.52
CA VAL A 235 2.68 -18.13 15.41
C VAL A 235 3.06 -18.61 16.81
N GLN A 236 2.90 -19.91 17.07
CA GLN A 236 3.25 -20.55 18.33
C GLN A 236 4.32 -21.62 18.12
N SER A 237 5.29 -21.72 19.04
CA SER A 237 6.27 -22.81 19.04
C SER A 237 5.73 -23.98 19.84
N PHE A 238 5.62 -25.15 19.20
CA PHE A 238 5.19 -26.39 19.82
C PHE A 238 6.20 -27.49 19.48
N PHE A 239 6.90 -27.99 20.50
CA PHE A 239 7.99 -28.99 20.35
C PHE A 239 9.04 -28.63 19.28
N GLY A 240 9.38 -27.34 19.15
CA GLY A 240 10.37 -26.86 18.17
C GLY A 240 9.82 -26.70 16.75
N GLN A 241 8.55 -26.99 16.52
CA GLN A 241 7.84 -26.65 15.28
C GLN A 241 7.05 -25.37 15.46
N GLN A 242 7.07 -24.49 14.46
CA GLN A 242 6.20 -23.31 14.43
C GLN A 242 4.84 -23.71 13.84
N ILE A 243 3.77 -23.37 14.55
CA ILE A 243 2.39 -23.55 14.12
C ILE A 243 1.80 -22.15 13.91
N ALA A 244 1.40 -21.85 12.68
CA ALA A 244 0.76 -20.60 12.30
C ALA A 244 -0.77 -20.77 12.25
N ASN A 245 -1.49 -19.98 13.04
CA ASN A 245 -2.95 -19.96 13.06
C ASN A 245 -3.43 -18.59 12.56
N PRO A 246 -3.84 -18.47 11.28
CA PRO A 246 -4.36 -17.22 10.76
C PRO A 246 -5.74 -16.91 11.35
N PHE A 247 -5.97 -15.65 11.69
CA PHE A 247 -7.26 -15.12 12.13
C PHE A 247 -7.79 -14.01 11.20
N ALA A 248 -6.98 -13.56 10.24
CA ALA A 248 -7.39 -12.70 9.14
C ALA A 248 -6.74 -13.14 7.82
N ASN A 249 -7.25 -12.60 6.72
CA ASN A 249 -6.90 -12.98 5.36
C ASN A 249 -5.82 -12.10 4.73
N ASN A 250 -5.07 -11.29 5.48
CA ASN A 250 -4.00 -10.44 4.94
C ASN A 250 -2.98 -11.23 4.12
N GLY A 251 -2.49 -12.37 4.65
CA GLY A 251 -1.56 -13.23 3.93
C GLY A 251 -2.16 -13.77 2.63
N ALA A 252 -3.45 -14.11 2.62
CA ALA A 252 -4.14 -14.56 1.42
C ALA A 252 -4.29 -13.41 0.38
N PHE A 253 -4.65 -12.20 0.81
CA PHE A 253 -4.68 -11.02 -0.06
C PHE A 253 -3.34 -10.80 -0.77
N VAL A 254 -2.24 -10.83 -0.02
CA VAL A 254 -0.88 -10.61 -0.56
C VAL A 254 -0.49 -11.73 -1.52
N VAL A 255 -0.73 -12.99 -1.17
CA VAL A 255 -0.45 -14.14 -2.05
C VAL A 255 -1.26 -14.05 -3.34
N ASN A 256 -2.57 -13.80 -3.24
CA ASN A 256 -3.45 -13.64 -4.40
C ASN A 256 -2.96 -12.50 -5.31
N ALA A 257 -2.52 -11.38 -4.74
CA ALA A 257 -1.97 -10.26 -5.48
C ALA A 257 -0.65 -10.61 -6.19
N LEU A 258 0.28 -11.27 -5.49
CA LEU A 258 1.55 -11.70 -6.08
C LEU A 258 1.34 -12.73 -7.19
N GLU A 259 0.45 -13.70 -7.00
CA GLU A 259 0.10 -14.71 -8.01
C GLU A 259 -0.57 -14.05 -9.22
N ASN A 260 -1.54 -13.17 -8.99
CA ASN A 260 -2.25 -12.46 -10.05
C ASN A 260 -1.31 -11.57 -10.88
N LEU A 261 -0.40 -10.83 -10.23
CA LEU A 261 0.58 -9.98 -10.91
C LEU A 261 1.68 -10.78 -11.61
N SER A 262 1.98 -12.00 -11.14
CA SER A 262 2.98 -12.89 -11.75
C SER A 262 2.42 -13.70 -12.93
N GLY A 263 1.15 -14.10 -12.87
CA GLY A 263 0.50 -14.98 -13.84
C GLY A 263 0.28 -14.38 -15.24
N ASN A 264 0.58 -13.10 -15.44
CA ASN A 264 0.33 -12.40 -16.70
C ASN A 264 1.55 -12.31 -17.65
N ALA A 265 2.73 -12.80 -17.24
CA ALA A 265 3.92 -12.72 -18.10
C ALA A 265 3.81 -13.61 -19.37
N ASP A 266 3.08 -14.73 -19.32
CA ASP A 266 3.01 -15.69 -20.42
C ASP A 266 1.87 -15.44 -21.42
N LEU A 267 0.86 -14.62 -21.09
CA LEU A 267 -0.31 -14.39 -21.94
C LEU A 267 -0.18 -13.17 -22.87
N ILE A 268 0.78 -12.29 -22.60
CA ILE A 268 1.03 -11.10 -23.42
C ILE A 268 1.93 -11.45 -24.63
N GLY A 269 2.87 -12.39 -24.48
CA GLY A 269 3.73 -12.86 -25.58
C GLY A 269 3.00 -13.58 -26.73
N VAL A 270 1.75 -14.01 -26.52
CA VAL A 270 0.95 -14.74 -27.51
C VAL A 270 0.08 -13.80 -28.36
N ARG A 271 -0.33 -12.63 -27.83
CA ARG A 271 -1.12 -11.65 -28.61
C ARG A 271 -0.27 -10.86 -29.62
N SER A 272 1.02 -10.65 -29.37
CA SER A 272 1.89 -9.98 -30.36
C SER A 272 2.29 -10.86 -31.54
N ARG A 273 2.20 -12.20 -31.42
CA ARG A 273 2.44 -13.15 -32.53
C ARG A 273 1.18 -13.56 -33.29
N ALA A 274 -0.01 -13.39 -32.74
CA ALA A 274 -1.27 -13.71 -33.43
C ALA A 274 -1.67 -12.66 -34.49
N SER A 275 -1.10 -11.45 -34.46
CA SER A 275 -1.38 -10.40 -35.46
C SER A 275 -0.48 -10.44 -36.71
N TYR A 276 0.36 -11.48 -36.85
CA TYR A 276 1.19 -11.70 -38.03
C TYR A 276 0.99 -13.12 -38.62
N THR A 277 -0.25 -13.60 -38.74
CA THR A 277 -0.55 -14.64 -39.75
C THR A 277 -2.01 -14.58 -40.21
N ARG A 278 -2.17 -14.02 -41.42
CA ARG A 278 -3.33 -14.03 -42.35
C ARG A 278 -4.54 -13.17 -42.04
#